data_AF-A0A3P7IV61-F1
#
_entry.id   AF-A0A3P7IV61-F1
#
_cell.length_a   1.000
_cell.length_b   1.000
_cell.length_c   1.000
_cell.angle_alpha   90.00
_cell.angle_beta   90.00
_cell.angle_gamma   90.00
#
_symmetry.space_group_name_H-M   'P 1'
#
loop_
_entity.id
_entity.type
_entity.pdbx_description
1 polymer ?
#
loop_
_entity_poly.entity_id
_entity_poly.type
_entity_poly.pdbx_seq_one_letter_code
_entity_poly.pdbx_strand_id
1 'polypeptide(L)'
;PAQPLIEISSTQGLTARFLPLGATLVSLFVRDRDSNPIDVVLGFDDVKSYQEDTAYIGKTIGRVCNRIGYGRFTFRGKEYNLPINNPPHSLHSGPQGLALKEWEVIRRTPTSVTFRIRTDEAKDGLPGDANIDVNR
;
A
#
# COMPACT_ATOMS: atom_id res chain seq x y z
N PRO A 1 7.13 9.31 14.94
CA PRO A 1 8.33 9.02 14.11
C PRO A 1 7.97 8.04 12.98
N ALA A 2 8.30 8.38 11.73
CA ALA A 2 8.13 7.44 10.62
C ALA A 2 8.99 6.19 10.86
N GLN A 3 8.46 5.00 10.56
CA GLN A 3 9.25 3.77 10.67
C GLN A 3 10.40 3.78 9.64
N PRO A 4 11.55 3.17 9.99
CA PRO A 4 12.70 3.14 9.09
C PRO A 4 12.41 2.35 7.81
N LEU A 5 13.09 2.72 6.73
CA LEU A 5 13.06 2.02 5.45
C LEU A 5 13.55 0.57 5.62
N ILE A 6 12.83 -0.38 5.03
CA ILE A 6 13.14 -1.81 5.13
C ILE A 6 13.73 -2.28 3.82
N GLU A 7 15.00 -2.69 3.84
CA GLU A 7 15.67 -3.32 2.70
C GLU A 7 15.70 -4.84 2.85
N ILE A 8 15.43 -5.54 1.74
CA ILE A 8 15.66 -6.97 1.54
C ILE A 8 16.44 -7.16 0.23
N SER A 9 17.21 -8.24 0.15
CA SER A 9 17.96 -8.58 -1.06
C SER A 9 17.81 -10.06 -1.38
N SER A 10 17.63 -10.35 -2.66
CA SER A 10 17.69 -11.72 -3.17
C SER A 10 19.14 -12.19 -3.28
N THR A 11 19.34 -13.51 -3.35
CA THR A 11 20.65 -14.12 -3.63
C THR A 11 21.14 -13.87 -5.05
N GLN A 12 20.29 -13.34 -5.94
CA GLN A 12 20.56 -13.10 -7.36
C GLN A 12 20.85 -11.62 -7.68
N GLY A 13 21.03 -10.78 -6.64
CA GLY A 13 21.46 -9.39 -6.81
C GLY A 13 20.33 -8.36 -7.03
N LEU A 14 19.07 -8.77 -6.85
CA LEU A 14 17.92 -7.86 -6.76
C LEU A 14 17.77 -7.34 -5.32
N THR A 15 17.62 -6.03 -5.16
CA THR A 15 17.44 -5.36 -3.87
C THR A 15 16.16 -4.53 -3.89
N ALA A 16 15.28 -4.75 -2.92
CA ALA A 16 14.01 -4.04 -2.81
C ALA A 16 13.93 -3.30 -1.47
N ARG A 17 13.37 -2.09 -1.52
CA ARG A 17 13.15 -1.26 -0.32
C ARG A 17 11.67 -0.99 -0.13
N PHE A 18 11.24 -1.00 1.13
CA PHE A 18 9.85 -0.87 1.51
C PHE A 18 9.63 0.11 2.66
N LEU A 19 8.47 0.75 2.66
CA LEU A 19 7.95 1.49 3.82
C LEU A 19 6.77 0.74 4.45
N PRO A 20 6.67 0.71 5.79
CA PRO A 20 5.46 0.24 6.48
C PRO A 20 4.21 1.05 6.12
N LEU A 21 4.34 2.36 5.86
CA LEU A 21 3.27 3.17 5.29
C LEU A 21 2.78 2.56 3.98
N GLY A 22 1.52 2.11 3.94
CA GLY A 22 0.90 1.46 2.79
C GLY A 22 1.56 0.14 2.36
N ALA A 23 2.44 -0.45 3.17
CA ALA A 23 3.30 -1.57 2.77
C ALA A 23 3.91 -1.33 1.38
N THR A 24 4.48 -0.13 1.20
CA THR A 24 4.85 0.47 -0.09
C THR A 24 6.16 -0.09 -0.60
N LEU A 25 6.23 -0.47 -1.87
CA LEU A 25 7.49 -0.70 -2.58
C LEU A 25 8.07 0.66 -2.99
N VAL A 26 9.23 1.01 -2.43
CA VAL A 26 9.89 2.31 -2.65
C VAL A 26 10.86 2.26 -3.81
N SER A 27 11.67 1.20 -3.88
CA SER A 27 12.62 1.00 -4.95
C SER A 27 12.86 -0.48 -5.21
N LEU A 28 13.22 -0.79 -6.44
CA LEU A 28 13.54 -2.14 -6.89
C LEU A 28 14.76 -2.05 -7.79
N PHE A 29 15.93 -2.36 -7.23
CA PHE A 29 17.17 -2.40 -7.97
C PHE A 29 17.33 -3.76 -8.63
N VAL A 30 17.50 -3.73 -9.96
CA VAL A 30 17.89 -4.88 -10.78
C VAL A 30 19.24 -4.59 -11.45
N ARG A 31 19.85 -5.63 -12.03
CA ARG A 31 21.09 -5.47 -12.81
C ARG A 31 20.74 -5.24 -14.28
N ASP A 32 21.30 -4.20 -14.87
CA ASP A 32 21.22 -3.97 -16.32
C ASP A 32 22.16 -4.91 -17.11
N ARG A 33 22.27 -4.71 -18.42
CA ARG A 33 23.13 -5.51 -19.30
C ARG A 33 24.61 -5.48 -18.88
N ASP A 34 25.06 -4.37 -18.32
CA ASP A 34 26.45 -4.14 -17.92
C ASP A 34 26.65 -4.42 -16.42
N SER A 35 25.67 -5.06 -15.76
CA SER A 35 25.65 -5.39 -14.34
C SER A 35 25.59 -4.18 -13.38
N ASN A 36 25.22 -3.00 -13.87
CA ASN A 36 24.98 -1.84 -13.03
C ASN A 36 23.61 -1.96 -12.33
N PRO A 37 23.49 -1.53 -11.07
CA PRO A 37 22.21 -1.48 -10.39
C PRO A 37 21.36 -0.33 -10.96
N ILE A 38 20.14 -0.64 -11.40
CA ILE A 38 19.16 0.35 -11.86
C ILE A 38 17.86 0.18 -11.08
N ASP A 39 17.32 1.29 -10.56
CA ASP A 39 15.99 1.31 -9.98
C ASP A 39 14.94 1.32 -11.11
N VAL A 40 14.03 0.36 -11.07
CA VAL A 40 13.04 0.15 -12.15
C VAL A 40 11.62 0.51 -11.76
N VAL A 41 11.42 1.11 -10.60
CA VAL A 41 10.11 1.63 -10.17
C VAL A 41 10.16 3.14 -9.97
N LEU A 42 9.01 3.78 -10.13
CA LEU A 42 8.84 5.18 -9.72
C LEU A 42 8.77 5.23 -8.19
N GLY A 43 9.23 6.34 -7.62
CA GLY A 43 9.23 6.56 -6.19
C GLY A 43 9.62 7.99 -5.82
N PHE A 44 9.76 8.22 -4.52
CA PHE A 44 10.22 9.48 -3.94
C PHE A 44 11.42 9.22 -3.01
N ASP A 45 12.22 10.26 -2.78
CA ASP A 45 13.42 10.18 -1.93
C ASP A 45 13.13 10.19 -0.43
N ASP A 46 11.96 10.70 -0.02
CA ASP A 46 11.61 10.90 1.38
C ASP A 46 10.19 10.41 1.74
N VAL A 47 9.99 10.10 3.03
CA VAL A 47 8.72 9.55 3.54
C VAL A 47 7.57 10.56 3.45
N LYS A 48 7.85 11.86 3.60
CA LYS A 48 6.81 12.89 3.57
C LYS A 48 6.19 12.96 2.17
N SER A 49 6.99 12.85 1.11
CA SER A 49 6.49 12.74 -0.25
C SER A 49 5.54 11.55 -0.44
N TYR A 50 5.80 10.39 0.20
CA TYR A 50 4.86 9.26 0.19
C TYR A 50 3.58 9.50 1.03
N GLN A 51 3.61 10.38 2.03
CA GLN A 51 2.43 10.77 2.80
C GLN A 51 1.53 11.74 2.02
N GLU A 52 2.14 12.59 1.20
CA GLU A 52 1.46 13.57 0.35
C GLU A 52 1.11 13.01 -1.04
N ASP A 53 1.59 11.82 -1.38
CA ASP A 53 1.36 11.13 -2.65
C ASP A 53 -0.13 10.85 -2.90
N THR A 54 -0.62 11.34 -4.04
CA THR A 54 -1.99 11.14 -4.54
C THR A 54 -2.07 10.16 -5.71
N ALA A 55 -0.94 9.73 -6.25
CA ALA A 55 -0.85 8.76 -7.35
C ALA A 55 -0.73 7.31 -6.87
N TYR A 56 -0.60 7.10 -5.56
CA TYR A 56 -0.50 5.79 -4.90
C TYR A 56 0.71 4.96 -5.35
N ILE A 57 1.84 5.62 -5.61
CA ILE A 57 3.05 5.01 -6.17
C ILE A 57 3.58 3.92 -5.22
N GLY A 58 3.66 2.69 -5.74
CA GLY A 58 4.19 1.52 -5.04
C GLY A 58 3.34 0.99 -3.88
N LYS A 59 2.21 1.63 -3.55
CA LYS A 59 1.40 1.33 -2.37
C LYS A 59 0.58 0.04 -2.52
N THR A 60 0.35 -0.64 -1.40
CA THR A 60 -0.66 -1.70 -1.31
C THR A 60 -2.04 -1.06 -1.19
N ILE A 61 -2.88 -1.25 -2.19
CA ILE A 61 -4.24 -0.73 -2.23
C ILE A 61 -5.22 -1.68 -1.54
N GLY A 62 -6.13 -1.14 -0.73
CA GLY A 62 -7.27 -1.88 -0.18
C GLY A 62 -8.18 -1.03 0.71
N ARG A 63 -9.30 -1.56 1.19
CA ARG A 63 -9.78 -2.96 0.97
C ARG A 63 -10.33 -3.23 -0.43
N VAL A 64 -10.81 -2.20 -1.12
CA VAL A 64 -11.27 -2.28 -2.52
C VAL A 64 -10.35 -1.46 -3.41
N CYS A 65 -9.74 -2.14 -4.38
CA CYS A 65 -8.93 -1.52 -5.41
C CYS A 65 -9.82 -0.84 -6.47
N ASN A 66 -9.31 0.25 -7.03
CA ASN A 66 -10.00 1.05 -8.04
C ASN A 66 -11.32 1.66 -7.52
N ARG A 67 -12.31 1.84 -8.40
CA ARG A 67 -13.48 2.66 -8.14
C ARG A 67 -14.69 1.88 -7.66
N ILE A 68 -15.41 2.48 -6.71
CA ILE A 68 -16.81 2.18 -6.41
C ILE A 68 -17.66 3.30 -7.03
N GLY A 69 -18.57 2.91 -7.94
CA GLY A 69 -19.46 3.81 -8.67
C GLY A 69 -20.24 4.72 -7.72
N TYR A 70 -20.21 6.03 -7.94
CA TYR A 70 -20.83 7.03 -7.06
C TYR A 70 -20.51 6.91 -5.56
N GLY A 71 -19.43 6.19 -5.19
CA GLY A 71 -19.14 5.84 -3.80
C GLY A 71 -20.25 5.00 -3.14
N ARG A 72 -21.09 4.32 -3.91
CA ARG A 72 -22.28 3.63 -3.41
C ARG A 72 -22.32 2.18 -3.84
N PHE A 73 -22.77 1.34 -2.92
CA PHE A 73 -23.09 -0.06 -3.21
C PHE A 73 -24.03 -0.61 -2.12
N THR A 74 -24.70 -1.70 -2.43
CA THR A 74 -25.51 -2.44 -1.48
C THR A 74 -24.82 -3.75 -1.13
N PHE A 75 -24.68 -4.04 0.15
CA PHE A 75 -24.17 -5.31 0.63
C PHE A 75 -25.12 -5.87 1.69
N ARG A 76 -25.61 -7.10 1.47
CA ARG A 76 -26.58 -7.77 2.34
C ARG A 76 -27.80 -6.89 2.70
N GLY A 77 -28.32 -6.17 1.73
CA GLY A 77 -29.50 -5.31 1.89
C GLY A 77 -29.25 -3.96 2.58
N LYS A 78 -28.03 -3.68 3.06
CA LYS A 78 -27.65 -2.36 3.59
C LYS A 78 -26.95 -1.55 2.50
N GLU A 79 -27.35 -0.29 2.35
CA GLU A 79 -26.66 0.67 1.49
C GLU A 79 -25.43 1.23 2.22
N TYR A 80 -24.32 1.30 1.49
CA TYR A 80 -23.06 1.87 1.94
C TYR A 80 -22.73 3.10 1.09
N ASN A 81 -22.34 4.18 1.75
CA ASN A 81 -21.92 5.43 1.13
C ASN A 81 -20.48 5.72 1.57
N LEU A 82 -19.56 5.73 0.61
CA LEU A 82 -18.15 6.02 0.80
C LEU A 82 -17.81 7.44 0.36
N PRO A 83 -16.76 8.06 0.92
CA PRO A 83 -16.30 9.37 0.49
C PRO A 83 -15.92 9.38 -1.00
N ILE A 84 -16.30 10.47 -1.68
CA ILE A 84 -15.96 10.73 -3.08
C ILE A 84 -14.61 11.45 -3.12
N ASN A 85 -13.52 10.70 -3.26
CA ASN A 85 -12.16 11.23 -3.41
C ASN A 85 -11.67 11.27 -4.86
N ASN A 86 -12.42 10.69 -5.81
CA ASN A 86 -12.14 10.82 -7.24
C ASN A 86 -13.46 11.03 -7.99
N PRO A 87 -13.97 12.28 -8.05
CA PRO A 87 -15.32 12.54 -8.54
C PRO A 87 -15.63 11.92 -9.90
N PRO A 88 -16.81 11.29 -10.08
CA PRO A 88 -17.89 11.15 -9.11
C PRO A 88 -17.78 9.89 -8.21
N HIS A 89 -16.62 9.24 -8.11
CA HIS A 89 -16.43 7.92 -7.52
C HIS A 89 -15.63 7.94 -6.21
N SER A 90 -15.74 6.85 -5.45
CA SER A 90 -14.76 6.52 -4.41
C SER A 90 -13.66 5.67 -5.03
N LEU A 91 -12.40 6.10 -4.94
CA LEU A 91 -11.23 5.43 -5.50
C LEU A 91 -10.36 4.88 -4.37
N HIS A 92 -9.88 3.64 -4.51
CA HIS A 92 -8.90 3.04 -3.61
C HIS A 92 -9.33 3.06 -2.14
N SER A 93 -10.63 2.81 -1.90
CA SER A 93 -11.26 2.83 -0.56
C SER A 93 -11.25 4.21 0.12
N GLY A 94 -11.08 5.28 -0.64
CA GLY A 94 -11.23 6.63 -0.15
C GLY A 94 -10.07 7.08 0.76
N PRO A 95 -10.26 8.18 1.51
CA PRO A 95 -9.22 8.77 2.36
C PRO A 95 -8.84 7.90 3.58
N GLN A 96 -9.58 6.83 3.84
CA GLN A 96 -9.28 5.86 4.90
C GLN A 96 -8.67 4.55 4.37
N GLY A 97 -8.39 4.47 3.06
CA GLY A 97 -7.84 3.28 2.42
C GLY A 97 -6.49 2.84 3.01
N LEU A 98 -6.20 1.54 2.90
CA LEU A 98 -5.05 0.90 3.56
C LEU A 98 -3.69 1.44 3.06
N ALA A 99 -3.67 1.98 1.84
CA ALA A 99 -2.50 2.61 1.23
C ALA A 99 -2.00 3.83 2.02
N LEU A 100 -2.87 4.46 2.81
CA LEU A 100 -2.60 5.68 3.58
C LEU A 100 -2.35 5.39 5.07
N LYS A 101 -2.23 4.11 5.45
CA LYS A 101 -2.10 3.66 6.84
C LYS A 101 -0.71 3.10 7.10
N GLU A 102 -0.25 3.18 8.34
CA GLU A 102 0.94 2.46 8.81
C GLU A 102 0.59 0.99 9.04
N TRP A 103 1.39 0.09 8.45
CA TRP A 103 1.26 -1.36 8.65
C TRP A 103 2.26 -1.84 9.71
N GLU A 104 1.89 -2.90 10.42
CA GLU A 104 2.77 -3.58 11.36
C GLU A 104 3.73 -4.52 10.60
N VAL A 105 5.02 -4.51 10.91
CA VAL A 105 5.97 -5.51 10.41
C VAL A 105 5.93 -6.73 11.34
N ILE A 106 5.32 -7.81 10.89
CA ILE A 106 5.11 -9.02 11.72
C ILE A 106 6.17 -10.11 11.47
N ARG A 107 6.90 -10.01 10.36
CA ARG A 107 8.00 -10.93 10.04
C ARG A 107 9.01 -10.25 9.13
N ARG A 108 10.30 -10.49 9.37
CA ARG A 108 11.38 -10.04 8.50
C ARG A 108 12.46 -11.11 8.39
N THR A 109 12.97 -11.29 7.19
CA THR A 109 14.14 -12.11 6.84
C THR A 109 15.04 -11.30 5.89
N PRO A 110 16.26 -11.76 5.57
CA PRO A 110 17.10 -11.07 4.59
C PRO A 110 16.46 -10.93 3.20
N THR A 111 15.55 -11.83 2.84
CA THR A 111 14.96 -11.93 1.49
C THR A 111 13.46 -11.65 1.44
N SER A 112 12.82 -11.33 2.57
CA SER A 112 11.36 -11.10 2.61
C SER A 112 10.92 -10.35 3.86
N VAL A 113 9.83 -9.58 3.73
CA VAL A 113 9.15 -8.89 4.83
C VAL A 113 7.64 -9.14 4.75
N THR A 114 6.98 -9.35 5.88
CA THR A 114 5.52 -9.44 5.96
C THR A 114 4.97 -8.28 6.77
N PHE A 115 4.03 -7.56 6.15
CA PHE A 115 3.26 -6.48 6.75
C PHE A 115 1.86 -6.97 7.14
N ARG A 116 1.30 -6.44 8.23
CA ARG A 116 -0.06 -6.71 8.68
C ARG A 116 -0.83 -5.42 8.93
N ILE A 117 -2.11 -5.41 8.58
CA ILE A 117 -3.06 -4.37 9.00
C ILE A 117 -4.39 -4.99 9.39
N ARG A 118 -5.03 -4.39 10.39
CA ARG A 118 -6.40 -4.72 10.83
C ARG A 118 -7.30 -3.51 10.64
N THR A 119 -8.40 -3.71 9.93
CA THR A 119 -9.41 -2.67 9.71
C THR A 119 -10.81 -3.23 9.96
N ASP A 120 -11.76 -2.34 10.16
CA ASP A 120 -13.16 -2.63 10.38
C ASP A 120 -14.03 -1.52 9.78
N GLU A 121 -15.33 -1.78 9.71
CA GLU A 121 -16.31 -0.85 9.15
C GLU A 121 -16.28 0.52 9.83
N ALA A 122 -15.96 0.59 11.13
CA ALA A 122 -15.88 1.87 11.84
C ALA A 122 -14.68 2.71 11.39
N LYS A 123 -13.60 2.08 10.91
CA LYS A 123 -12.37 2.75 10.46
C LYS A 123 -12.43 3.21 9.01
N ASP A 124 -12.99 2.40 8.11
CA ASP A 124 -12.92 2.64 6.66
C ASP A 124 -14.28 2.73 5.96
N GLY A 125 -15.38 2.48 6.66
CA GLY A 125 -16.74 2.56 6.12
C GLY A 125 -17.14 1.39 5.22
N LEU A 126 -16.27 0.41 5.00
CA LEU A 126 -16.57 -0.80 4.22
C LEU A 126 -17.14 -1.90 5.14
N PRO A 127 -18.00 -2.81 4.64
CA PRO A 127 -18.67 -3.81 5.47
C PRO A 127 -17.69 -4.73 6.20
N GLY A 128 -18.00 -5.03 7.46
CA GLY A 128 -17.26 -6.00 8.28
C GLY A 128 -15.82 -5.60 8.57
N ASP A 129 -15.01 -6.58 8.99
CA ASP A 129 -13.59 -6.41 9.31
C ASP A 129 -12.67 -7.18 8.37
N ALA A 130 -11.37 -6.89 8.46
CA ALA A 130 -10.33 -7.67 7.81
C ALA A 130 -9.03 -7.63 8.61
N ASN A 131 -8.36 -8.78 8.69
CA ASN A 131 -6.97 -8.92 9.11
C ASN A 131 -6.15 -9.35 7.90
N ILE A 132 -5.32 -8.45 7.37
CA ILE A 132 -4.67 -8.59 6.07
C ILE A 132 -3.17 -8.64 6.26
N ASP A 133 -2.56 -9.68 5.72
CA ASP A 133 -1.11 -9.85 5.67
C ASP A 133 -0.64 -9.73 4.21
N VAL A 134 0.43 -8.97 3.99
CA VAL A 134 1.10 -8.85 2.69
C VAL A 134 2.55 -9.26 2.87
N ASN A 135 2.95 -10.32 2.18
CA ASN A 135 4.33 -10.74 2.08
C ASN A 135 4.97 -10.11 0.83
N ARG A 136 6.15 -9.52 1.02
CA ARG A 136 6.99 -8.90 0.00
C ARG A 136 8.36 -9.58 -0.02
#